data_AF-A0A453MQ80-F1
#
_entry.id   AF-A0A453MQ80-F1
#
_cell.length_a   1.000
_cell.length_b   1.000
_cell.length_c   1.000
_cell.angle_alpha   90.00
_cell.angle_beta   90.00
_cell.angle_gamma   90.00
#
_symmetry.space_group_name_H-M   'P 1'
#
loop_
_entity.id
_entity.type
_entity.pdbx_description
1 polymer ?
#
loop_
_entity_poly.entity_id
_entity_poly.type
_entity_poly.pdbx_seq_one_letter_code
_entity_poly.pdbx_strand_id
1 'polypeptide(L)'
;MTVTEHTLPFFLPIREVETDHLSSNAIRFIDHLEEILQSYIDRREQVRLIKELYGNQIGELFYSLPYTLIEFTLEDFECKVTVSIRYSDLILTLPSQARVLAWPLRSAKRISAADRRAQPVPSRLSYAENALKTLSLPEAYAEIVLELPRALKQMFYSQESD
;
A
#
# COMPACT_ATOMS: atom_id res chain seq x y z
N MET A 1 -30.42 -21.88 -6.66
CA MET A 1 -30.59 -21.26 -5.33
C MET A 1 -30.18 -19.80 -5.46
N THR A 2 -30.84 -18.87 -4.78
CA THR A 2 -30.55 -17.43 -4.89
C THR A 2 -30.46 -16.77 -3.53
N VAL A 3 -29.64 -15.73 -3.39
CA VAL A 3 -29.55 -14.96 -2.14
C VAL A 3 -30.75 -14.01 -2.05
N THR A 4 -31.58 -14.14 -1.02
CA THR A 4 -32.73 -13.25 -0.80
C THR A 4 -32.35 -12.01 0.00
N GLU A 5 -31.60 -12.19 1.10
CA GLU A 5 -31.19 -11.13 2.02
C GLU A 5 -29.81 -11.42 2.61
N HIS A 6 -29.04 -10.37 2.90
CA HIS A 6 -27.77 -10.47 3.64
C HIS A 6 -27.46 -9.15 4.37
N THR A 7 -26.61 -9.24 5.39
CA THR A 7 -26.08 -8.07 6.14
C THR A 7 -24.62 -7.76 5.80
N LEU A 8 -24.08 -8.45 4.78
CA LEU A 8 -22.69 -8.28 4.34
C LEU A 8 -22.42 -6.89 3.75
N PRO A 9 -21.18 -6.37 3.86
CA PRO A 9 -20.81 -5.07 3.32
C PRO A 9 -21.11 -4.94 1.82
N PHE A 10 -21.59 -3.77 1.40
CA PHE A 10 -22.04 -3.53 0.02
C PHE A 10 -20.95 -3.65 -1.05
N PHE A 11 -19.68 -3.52 -0.66
CA PHE A 11 -18.54 -3.65 -1.56
C PHE A 11 -18.15 -5.10 -1.83
N LEU A 12 -18.80 -6.07 -1.16
CA LEU A 12 -18.58 -7.48 -1.45
C LEU A 12 -19.33 -7.88 -2.74
N PRO A 13 -18.69 -8.64 -3.64
CA PRO A 13 -19.24 -9.02 -4.94
C PRO A 13 -20.20 -10.21 -4.80
N ILE A 14 -21.27 -10.05 -4.02
CA ILE A 14 -22.19 -11.16 -3.68
C ILE A 14 -22.83 -11.75 -4.94
N ARG A 15 -23.19 -10.92 -5.92
CA ARG A 15 -23.87 -11.37 -7.15
C ARG A 15 -22.94 -12.17 -8.06
N GLU A 16 -21.69 -11.74 -8.15
CA GLU A 16 -20.65 -12.46 -8.89
C GLU A 16 -20.40 -13.82 -8.24
N VAL A 17 -20.16 -13.84 -6.93
CA VAL A 17 -19.90 -15.05 -6.14
C VAL A 17 -21.10 -16.01 -6.16
N GLU A 18 -22.32 -15.48 -6.11
CA GLU A 18 -23.56 -16.25 -6.26
C GLU A 18 -23.62 -16.95 -7.62
N THR A 19 -23.33 -16.21 -8.70
CA THR A 19 -23.36 -16.74 -10.07
C THR A 19 -22.37 -17.90 -10.22
N ASP A 20 -21.16 -17.72 -9.69
CA ASP A 20 -20.04 -18.65 -9.87
C ASP A 20 -20.14 -19.90 -9.00
N HIS A 21 -20.71 -19.78 -7.79
CA HIS A 21 -20.64 -20.85 -6.78
C HIS A 21 -21.99 -21.36 -6.28
N LEU A 22 -23.02 -20.51 -6.16
CA LEU A 22 -24.30 -20.90 -5.55
C LEU A 22 -25.12 -21.85 -6.43
N SER A 23 -24.95 -21.75 -7.76
CA SER A 23 -25.53 -22.69 -8.73
C SER A 23 -24.99 -24.11 -8.56
N SER A 24 -23.76 -24.24 -8.06
CA SER A 24 -23.05 -25.51 -7.92
C SER A 24 -23.18 -26.11 -6.52
N ASN A 25 -22.87 -25.35 -5.47
CA ASN A 25 -22.92 -25.81 -4.09
C ASN A 25 -22.94 -24.62 -3.11
N ALA A 26 -23.96 -24.57 -2.25
CA ALA A 26 -24.07 -23.54 -1.22
C ALA A 26 -22.86 -23.48 -0.26
N ILE A 27 -22.22 -24.61 0.01
CA ILE A 27 -21.00 -24.65 0.84
C ILE A 27 -19.87 -23.89 0.15
N ARG A 28 -19.63 -24.12 -1.15
CA ARG A 28 -18.59 -23.42 -1.90
C ARG A 28 -18.83 -21.91 -1.96
N PHE A 29 -20.09 -21.50 -2.07
CA PHE A 29 -20.47 -20.10 -1.99
C PHE A 29 -20.12 -19.48 -0.63
N ILE A 30 -20.42 -20.18 0.47
CA ILE A 30 -20.10 -19.74 1.83
C ILE A 30 -18.58 -19.68 2.04
N ASP A 31 -17.85 -20.74 1.66
CA ASP A 31 -16.40 -20.83 1.83
C ASP A 31 -15.67 -19.67 1.11
N HIS A 32 -16.09 -19.35 -0.12
CA HIS A 32 -15.47 -18.26 -0.86
C HIS A 32 -15.80 -16.87 -0.29
N LEU A 33 -17.02 -16.66 0.21
CA LEU A 33 -17.36 -15.43 0.93
C LEU A 33 -16.57 -15.29 2.23
N GLU A 34 -16.34 -16.38 2.95
CA GLU A 34 -15.51 -16.41 4.15
C GLU A 34 -14.06 -15.99 3.82
N GLU A 35 -13.48 -16.51 2.75
CA GLU A 35 -12.13 -16.15 2.29
C GLU A 35 -12.00 -14.65 1.98
N ILE A 36 -12.99 -14.08 1.26
CA ILE A 36 -13.05 -12.65 0.96
C ILE A 36 -13.15 -11.83 2.25
N LEU A 37 -14.01 -12.24 3.18
CA LEU A 37 -14.22 -11.55 4.46
C LEU A 37 -12.97 -11.60 5.34
N GLN A 38 -12.30 -12.76 5.40
CA GLN A 38 -11.07 -12.93 6.16
C GLN A 38 -9.97 -12.01 5.61
N SER A 39 -9.79 -12.00 4.29
CA SER A 39 -8.81 -11.13 3.63
C SER A 39 -9.11 -9.64 3.83
N TYR A 40 -10.39 -9.24 3.88
CA TYR A 40 -10.78 -7.89 4.28
C TYR A 40 -10.40 -7.57 5.73
N ILE A 41 -10.67 -8.49 6.67
CA ILE A 41 -10.31 -8.32 8.09
C ILE A 41 -8.80 -8.19 8.24
N ASP A 42 -8.01 -9.03 7.57
CA ASP A 42 -6.56 -9.03 7.64
C ASP A 42 -5.97 -7.71 7.12
N ARG A 43 -6.43 -7.21 5.97
CA ARG A 43 -5.99 -5.92 5.42
C ARG A 43 -6.35 -4.76 6.35
N ARG A 44 -7.57 -4.76 6.90
CA ARG A 44 -8.01 -3.76 7.88
C ARG A 44 -7.13 -3.79 9.13
N GLU A 45 -6.81 -4.98 9.62
CA GLU A 45 -5.97 -5.16 10.81
C GLU A 45 -4.54 -4.70 10.56
N GLN A 46 -3.96 -5.00 9.39
CA GLN A 46 -2.66 -4.47 8.99
C GLN A 46 -2.63 -2.93 8.99
N VAL A 47 -3.68 -2.27 8.49
CA VAL A 47 -3.79 -0.80 8.55
C VAL A 47 -3.94 -0.30 9.98
N ARG A 48 -4.70 -0.99 10.84
CA ARG A 48 -4.82 -0.66 12.26
C ARG A 48 -3.45 -0.72 12.96
N LEU A 49 -2.70 -1.80 12.72
CA LEU A 49 -1.39 -2.04 13.33
C LEU A 49 -0.35 -1.00 12.91
N ILE A 50 -0.26 -0.62 11.63
CA ILE A 50 0.69 0.44 11.25
C ILE A 50 0.37 1.78 11.92
N LYS A 51 -0.92 2.06 12.14
CA LYS A 51 -1.37 3.30 12.79
C LYS A 51 -1.04 3.29 14.27
N GLU A 52 -1.17 2.14 14.92
CA GLU A 52 -0.81 1.92 16.32
C GLU A 52 0.71 1.98 16.55
N LEU A 53 1.48 1.30 15.69
CA LEU A 53 2.93 1.14 15.85
C LEU A 53 3.72 2.36 15.35
N TYR A 54 3.29 2.96 14.23
CA TYR A 54 4.07 3.95 13.48
C TYR A 54 3.30 5.24 13.19
N GLY A 55 2.15 5.47 13.85
CA GLY A 55 1.28 6.60 13.57
C GLY A 55 1.95 7.98 13.68
N ASN A 56 3.02 8.12 14.45
CA ASN A 56 3.77 9.38 14.58
C ASN A 56 4.74 9.63 13.40
N GLN A 57 5.07 8.60 12.62
CA GLN A 57 5.98 8.66 11.47
C GLN A 57 5.20 8.61 10.14
N ILE A 58 3.91 8.30 10.21
CA ILE A 58 2.99 8.29 9.08
C ILE A 58 2.29 9.63 9.02
N GLY A 59 2.40 10.31 7.88
CA GLY A 59 1.64 11.52 7.60
C GLY A 59 0.20 11.21 7.21
N GLU A 60 -0.20 11.63 6.01
CA GLU A 60 -1.53 11.32 5.49
C GLU A 60 -1.64 9.80 5.24
N LEU A 61 -2.72 9.18 5.73
CA LEU A 61 -3.07 7.77 5.49
C LEU A 61 -4.49 7.70 4.94
N PHE A 62 -4.59 7.25 3.69
CA PHE A 62 -5.83 7.03 2.97
C PHE A 62 -6.02 5.53 2.69
N TYR A 63 -7.26 5.07 2.75
CA TYR A 63 -7.63 3.72 2.34
C TYR A 63 -9.05 3.69 1.79
N SER A 64 -9.28 2.87 0.77
CA SER A 64 -10.62 2.56 0.26
C SER A 64 -11.40 1.72 1.29
N LEU A 65 -12.73 1.76 1.23
CA LEU A 65 -13.61 0.94 2.08
C LEU A 65 -13.26 -0.57 2.13
N PRO A 66 -12.99 -1.26 1.00
CA PRO A 66 -12.59 -2.68 1.02
C PRO A 66 -11.10 -2.90 1.35
N TYR A 67 -10.34 -1.85 1.68
CA TYR A 67 -8.88 -1.90 1.87
C TYR A 67 -8.10 -2.44 0.66
N THR A 68 -8.64 -2.29 -0.56
CA THR A 68 -7.97 -2.67 -1.81
C THR A 68 -7.02 -1.61 -2.35
N LEU A 69 -7.14 -0.37 -1.87
CA LEU A 69 -6.20 0.72 -2.12
C LEU A 69 -5.82 1.31 -0.77
N ILE A 70 -4.53 1.36 -0.47
CA ILE A 70 -3.98 2.00 0.72
C ILE A 70 -2.85 2.92 0.25
N GLU A 71 -2.90 4.18 0.66
CA GLU A 71 -1.91 5.18 0.33
C GLU A 71 -1.48 5.91 1.59
N PHE A 72 -0.18 6.11 1.76
CA PHE A 72 0.31 6.90 2.88
C PHE A 72 1.63 7.59 2.61
N THR A 73 1.98 8.53 3.47
CA THR A 73 3.26 9.24 3.40
C THR A 73 4.12 8.97 4.62
N LEU A 74 5.43 8.88 4.42
CA LEU A 74 6.39 8.90 5.52
C LEU A 74 6.84 10.33 5.78
N GLU A 75 6.78 10.74 7.05
CA GLU A 75 7.29 12.02 7.54
C GLU A 75 8.67 11.83 8.21
N ASP A 76 9.36 12.91 8.57
CA ASP A 76 10.67 12.90 9.25
C ASP A 76 11.91 12.42 8.46
N PHE A 77 11.86 12.49 7.12
CA PHE A 77 13.02 12.24 6.26
C PHE A 77 13.40 13.46 5.42
N GLU A 78 14.65 13.53 4.95
CA GLU A 78 15.16 14.54 4.01
C GLU A 78 14.38 14.57 2.66
N CYS A 79 13.49 13.60 2.45
CA CYS A 79 12.57 13.50 1.33
C CYS A 79 11.16 13.13 1.83
N LYS A 80 10.11 13.57 1.12
CA LYS A 80 8.76 13.01 1.33
C LYS A 80 8.71 11.65 0.63
N VAL A 81 8.29 10.58 1.31
CA VAL A 81 8.06 9.28 0.65
C VAL A 81 6.57 9.03 0.54
N THR A 82 6.07 8.74 -0.65
CA THR A 82 4.67 8.34 -0.88
C THR A 82 4.62 6.85 -1.21
N VAL A 83 3.77 6.13 -0.50
CA VAL A 83 3.50 4.70 -0.69
C VAL A 83 2.06 4.54 -1.20
N SER A 84 1.87 3.74 -2.25
CA SER A 84 0.56 3.36 -2.78
C SER A 84 0.55 1.87 -3.09
N ILE A 85 -0.35 1.12 -2.45
CA ILE A 85 -0.49 -0.32 -2.66
C ILE A 85 -1.91 -0.66 -3.13
N ARG A 86 -2.00 -1.66 -4.01
CA ARG A 86 -3.27 -2.13 -4.59
C ARG A 86 -3.39 -3.64 -4.58
N TYR A 87 -4.59 -4.10 -4.30
CA TYR A 87 -5.00 -5.50 -4.31
C TYR A 87 -5.90 -5.71 -5.52
N SER A 88 -5.45 -6.53 -6.48
CA SER A 88 -6.22 -6.84 -7.70
C SER A 88 -7.37 -7.80 -7.45
N ASP A 89 -7.35 -8.49 -6.30
CA ASP A 89 -8.34 -9.47 -5.89
C ASP A 89 -8.65 -9.28 -4.40
N LEU A 90 -9.89 -9.58 -4.00
CA LEU A 90 -10.38 -9.45 -2.64
C LEU A 90 -9.89 -10.56 -1.70
N ILE A 91 -9.44 -11.71 -2.24
CA ILE A 91 -8.86 -12.81 -1.44
C ILE A 91 -7.39 -12.59 -1.07
N LEU A 92 -6.77 -11.51 -1.55
CA LEU A 92 -5.36 -11.25 -1.29
C LEU A 92 -5.16 -10.50 0.03
N THR A 93 -4.27 -11.03 0.85
CA THR A 93 -3.79 -10.40 2.09
C THR A 93 -2.50 -9.59 1.91
N LEU A 94 -1.80 -9.80 0.78
CA LEU A 94 -0.65 -9.03 0.31
C LEU A 94 -0.98 -8.29 -0.98
N PRO A 95 -0.44 -7.08 -1.19
CA PRO A 95 -0.78 -6.28 -2.36
C PRO A 95 -0.17 -6.86 -3.64
N SER A 96 -0.99 -6.90 -4.70
CA SER A 96 -0.55 -7.26 -6.05
C SER A 96 0.36 -6.19 -6.69
N GLN A 97 0.16 -4.94 -6.32
CA GLN A 97 0.88 -3.79 -6.85
C GLN A 97 1.32 -2.89 -5.70
N ALA A 98 2.55 -2.42 -5.78
CA ALA A 98 3.12 -1.46 -4.87
C ALA A 98 3.89 -0.42 -5.67
N ARG A 99 3.74 0.85 -5.29
CA ARG A 99 4.49 1.96 -5.84
C ARG A 99 5.01 2.81 -4.69
N VAL A 100 6.33 2.98 -4.63
CA VAL A 100 6.98 3.76 -3.58
C VAL A 100 7.89 4.80 -4.22
N LEU A 101 7.63 6.07 -3.91
CA LEU A 101 8.33 7.20 -4.52
C LEU A 101 8.92 8.10 -3.44
N ALA A 102 10.22 8.39 -3.56
CA ALA A 102 10.92 9.38 -2.76
C ALA A 102 10.97 10.72 -3.52
N TRP A 103 10.41 11.76 -2.92
CA TRP A 103 10.33 13.12 -3.47
C TRP A 103 11.38 14.00 -2.80
N PRO A 104 12.38 14.51 -3.54
CA PRO A 104 13.39 15.39 -2.96
C PRO A 104 12.73 16.66 -2.42
N LEU A 105 13.00 17.01 -1.15
CA LEU A 105 12.60 18.30 -0.60
C LEU A 105 13.48 19.39 -1.21
N ARG A 106 12.89 20.54 -1.54
CA ARG A 106 13.56 21.65 -2.25
C ARG A 106 14.81 22.18 -1.52
N SER A 107 14.94 21.94 -0.22
CA SER A 107 16.08 22.34 0.60
C SER A 107 17.29 21.40 0.50
N ALA A 108 17.09 20.13 0.10
CA ALA A 108 18.17 19.14 0.04
C ALA A 108 19.12 19.35 -1.15
N LYS A 109 18.79 20.26 -2.06
CA LYS A 109 19.47 20.44 -3.33
C LYS A 109 19.94 21.90 -3.41
N ARG A 110 21.25 22.12 -3.30
CA ARG A 110 21.93 23.42 -3.56
C ARG A 110 21.86 23.72 -5.06
N ILE A 111 20.66 23.93 -5.57
CA ILE A 111 20.46 24.04 -7.02
C ILE A 111 20.78 25.46 -7.48
N SER A 112 21.63 25.55 -8.49
CA SER A 112 21.94 26.77 -9.22
C SER A 112 20.65 27.45 -9.74
N ALA A 113 20.68 28.78 -9.89
CA ALA A 113 19.51 29.60 -10.19
C ALA A 113 18.76 29.23 -11.51
N ALA A 114 19.32 28.35 -12.35
CA ALA A 114 18.73 27.92 -13.62
C ALA A 114 17.60 26.87 -13.46
N ASP A 115 17.58 26.09 -12.38
CA ASP A 115 16.71 24.91 -12.25
C ASP A 115 15.43 25.16 -11.44
N ARG A 116 15.17 26.42 -11.04
CA ARG A 116 13.98 26.81 -10.24
C ARG A 116 12.64 26.55 -10.95
N ARG A 117 12.64 26.12 -12.21
CA ARG A 117 11.45 25.80 -13.02
C ARG A 117 11.23 24.29 -13.23
N ALA A 118 12.15 23.42 -12.82
CA ALA A 118 11.98 21.97 -12.96
C ALA A 118 11.13 21.42 -11.80
N GLN A 119 10.09 20.67 -12.13
CA GLN A 119 9.33 19.94 -11.10
C GLN A 119 10.23 18.88 -10.45
N PRO A 120 10.17 18.68 -9.12
CA PRO A 120 10.94 17.63 -8.46
C PRO A 120 10.53 16.27 -9.05
N VAL A 121 11.50 15.60 -9.68
CA VAL A 121 11.30 14.24 -10.21
C VAL A 121 11.43 13.27 -9.05
N PRO A 122 10.40 12.45 -8.76
CA PRO A 122 10.50 11.44 -7.73
C PRO A 122 11.36 10.27 -8.21
N SER A 123 12.05 9.66 -7.27
CA SER A 123 12.80 8.45 -7.52
C SER A 123 12.08 7.24 -6.93
N ARG A 124 12.03 6.15 -7.69
CA ARG A 124 11.32 4.93 -7.30
C ARG A 124 12.16 4.07 -6.36
N LEU A 125 11.57 3.59 -5.27
CA LEU A 125 12.21 2.70 -4.29
C LEU A 125 11.80 1.25 -4.55
N SER A 126 12.54 0.54 -5.41
CA SER A 126 12.20 -0.85 -5.79
C SER A 126 12.28 -1.83 -4.63
N TYR A 127 13.21 -1.63 -3.69
CA TYR A 127 13.34 -2.49 -2.50
C TYR A 127 12.07 -2.41 -1.64
N ALA A 128 11.54 -1.20 -1.45
CA ALA A 128 10.33 -0.93 -0.68
C ALA A 128 9.09 -1.54 -1.35
N GLU A 129 8.99 -1.44 -2.68
CA GLU A 129 7.90 -2.09 -3.43
C GLU A 129 7.95 -3.61 -3.34
N ASN A 130 9.15 -4.20 -3.29
CA ASN A 130 9.31 -5.64 -3.11
C ASN A 130 8.88 -6.06 -1.70
N ALA A 131 9.36 -5.36 -0.66
CA ALA A 131 8.99 -5.61 0.73
C ALA A 131 7.46 -5.61 0.92
N LEU A 132 6.78 -4.61 0.36
CA LEU A 132 5.31 -4.51 0.42
C LEU A 132 4.58 -5.68 -0.26
N LYS A 133 5.19 -6.33 -1.26
CA LYS A 133 4.60 -7.48 -1.97
C LYS A 133 4.88 -8.81 -1.28
N THR A 134 5.85 -8.88 -0.38
CA THR A 134 6.33 -10.13 0.24
C THR A 134 6.07 -10.22 1.74
N LEU A 135 5.89 -9.08 2.42
CA LEU A 135 5.71 -8.99 3.86
C LEU A 135 4.38 -8.32 4.22
N SER A 136 3.92 -8.52 5.46
CA SER A 136 2.77 -7.77 5.97
C SER A 136 3.07 -6.27 6.02
N LEU A 137 2.05 -5.42 5.96
CA LEU A 137 2.22 -3.97 5.92
C LEU A 137 3.07 -3.40 7.08
N PRO A 138 2.94 -3.86 8.35
CA PRO A 138 3.82 -3.41 9.43
C PRO A 138 5.28 -3.84 9.25
N GLU A 139 5.52 -5.08 8.80
CA GLU A 139 6.88 -5.60 8.57
C GLU A 139 7.54 -4.89 7.39
N ALA A 140 6.81 -4.73 6.29
CA ALA A 140 7.27 -3.98 5.13
C ALA A 140 7.58 -2.52 5.51
N TYR A 141 6.77 -1.89 6.36
CA TYR A 141 7.05 -0.54 6.86
C TYR A 141 8.39 -0.49 7.59
N ALA A 142 8.64 -1.42 8.51
CA ALA A 142 9.90 -1.49 9.25
C ALA A 142 11.10 -1.67 8.32
N GLU A 143 11.00 -2.55 7.31
CA GLU A 143 12.05 -2.74 6.31
C GLU A 143 12.29 -1.47 5.47
N ILE A 144 11.21 -0.78 5.08
CA ILE A 144 11.31 0.47 4.31
C ILE A 144 12.12 1.49 5.08
N VAL A 145 11.74 1.78 6.33
CA VAL A 145 12.38 2.78 7.18
C VAL A 145 13.83 2.41 7.49
N LEU A 146 14.12 1.12 7.71
CA LEU A 146 15.46 0.64 8.01
C LEU A 146 16.45 0.90 6.86
N GLU A 147 16.05 0.61 5.61
CA GLU A 147 16.93 0.75 4.44
C GLU A 147 16.87 2.15 3.79
N LEU A 148 15.87 2.97 4.14
CA LEU A 148 15.65 4.28 3.52
C LEU A 148 16.88 5.19 3.58
N PRO A 149 17.57 5.39 4.72
CA PRO A 149 18.76 6.26 4.76
C PRO A 149 19.86 5.82 3.80
N ARG A 150 20.05 4.51 3.61
CA ARG A 150 21.03 3.95 2.69
C ARG A 150 20.61 4.18 1.24
N ALA A 151 19.35 3.92 0.92
CA ALA A 151 18.80 4.14 -0.42
C ALA A 151 18.90 5.62 -0.81
N LEU A 152 18.49 6.55 0.06
CA LEU A 152 18.59 7.98 -0.21
C LEU A 152 20.03 8.44 -0.44
N LYS A 153 21.00 7.88 0.31
CA LYS A 153 22.41 8.23 0.12
C LYS A 153 22.92 7.83 -1.27
N GLN A 154 22.59 6.62 -1.72
CA GLN A 154 22.96 6.13 -3.04
C GLN A 154 22.29 6.92 -4.18
N MET A 155 21.11 7.47 -3.93
CA MET A 155 20.34 8.18 -4.96
C MET A 155 20.75 9.64 -5.09
N PHE A 156 21.05 10.32 -3.97
CA PHE A 156 21.33 11.76 -3.96
C PHE A 156 22.82 12.10 -3.95
N TYR A 157 23.69 11.30 -3.32
CA TYR A 157 25.13 11.60 -3.25
C TYR A 157 25.97 10.92 -4.33
N SER A 158 25.47 9.87 -4.99
CA SER A 158 26.14 9.30 -6.16
C SER A 158 26.02 10.18 -7.42
N GLN A 159 25.17 11.20 -7.41
CA GLN A 159 25.05 12.17 -8.51
C GLN A 159 26.07 13.33 -8.43
N GLU A 160 26.87 13.44 -7.36
CA GLU A 160 27.87 14.51 -7.18
C GLU A 160 29.30 14.13 -7.63
N SER A 161 29.50 12.95 -8.22
CA SER A 161 30.84 12.42 -8.57
C SER A 161 31.16 12.38 -10.07
N ASP A 162 30.34 12.99 -10.93
CA ASP A 162 30.61 13.13 -12.38
C ASP A 162 30.83 14.60 -12.79
#